data_AF-A0A536TAF3-F1
#
_entry.id   AF-A0A536TAF3-F1
#
_cell.length_a   1.000
_cell.length_b   1.000
_cell.length_c   1.000
_cell.angle_alpha   90.00
_cell.angle_beta   90.00
_cell.angle_gamma   90.00
#
_symmetry.space_group_name_H-M   'P 1'
#
loop_
_entity.id
_entity.type
_entity.pdbx_description
1 polymer ?
#
loop_
_entity_poly.entity_id
_entity_poly.type
_entity_poly.pdbx_seq_one_letter_code
_entity_poly.pdbx_strand_id
1 'polypeptide(L)'
;MPVGAHALVAVPWLLATLAFVAGLLIAPALTALSLLVTQYAPTRYATEAFTWMSTCIVIGVGAGMAVGGQLVESVGPWAAFASAGAAGIVAAFVSSALRRGK
;
A
#
# COMPACT_ATOMS: atom_id res chain seq x y z
N MET A 1 34.84 6.87 6.53
CA MET A 1 34.46 5.63 5.82
C MET A 1 33.37 5.97 4.81
N PRO A 2 33.44 5.48 3.56
CA PRO A 2 33.02 6.21 2.36
C PRO A 2 31.51 6.10 2.09
N VAL A 3 30.72 6.95 2.75
CA VAL A 3 29.28 7.10 2.47
C VAL A 3 28.97 7.61 1.05
N GLY A 4 29.94 8.24 0.37
CA GLY A 4 29.76 8.78 -0.98
C GLY A 4 29.83 7.75 -2.12
N ALA A 5 30.42 6.57 -1.89
CA ALA A 5 30.62 5.57 -2.95
C ALA A 5 29.42 4.59 -3.10
N HIS A 6 28.63 4.38 -2.04
CA HIS A 6 27.41 3.56 -2.09
C HIS A 6 26.20 4.30 -2.70
N ALA A 7 26.27 5.64 -2.84
CA ALA A 7 25.21 6.46 -3.41
C ALA A 7 25.09 6.34 -4.95
N LEU A 8 26.16 5.91 -5.64
CA LEU A 8 26.21 5.83 -7.10
C LEU A 8 25.89 4.45 -7.68
N VAL A 9 25.78 3.40 -6.88
CA VAL A 9 25.66 2.02 -7.36
C VAL A 9 24.66 1.30 -6.43
N ALA A 10 23.37 1.17 -6.72
CA ALA A 10 22.90 0.45 -7.89
C ALA A 10 21.56 0.89 -8.48
N VAL A 11 20.66 1.62 -7.79
CA VAL A 11 19.33 1.93 -8.38
C VAL A 11 18.57 3.16 -7.83
N PRO A 12 19.18 4.34 -7.54
CA PRO A 12 18.43 5.51 -7.06
C PRO A 12 17.33 5.94 -8.03
N TRP A 13 17.62 5.88 -9.33
CA TRP A 13 16.66 6.21 -10.38
C TRP A 13 15.49 5.23 -10.44
N LEU A 14 15.74 3.92 -10.34
CA LEU A 14 14.65 2.94 -10.27
C LEU A 14 13.79 3.15 -9.04
N LEU A 15 14.39 3.39 -7.87
CA LEU A 15 13.64 3.67 -6.65
C LEU A 15 12.81 4.96 -6.81
N ALA A 16 13.37 6.01 -7.40
CA ALA A 16 12.67 7.25 -7.68
C ALA A 16 11.50 7.02 -8.65
N THR A 17 11.71 6.26 -9.73
CA THR A 17 10.65 5.94 -10.70
C THR A 17 9.56 5.09 -10.05
N LEU A 18 9.92 4.06 -9.27
CA LEU A 18 8.96 3.21 -8.56
C LEU A 18 8.19 4.01 -7.50
N ALA A 19 8.85 4.87 -6.74
CA ALA A 19 8.21 5.75 -5.76
C ALA A 19 7.28 6.77 -6.44
N PHE A 20 7.67 7.31 -7.59
CA PHE A 20 6.84 8.19 -8.39
C PHE A 20 5.59 7.47 -8.89
N VAL A 21 5.74 6.28 -9.47
CA VAL A 21 4.61 5.45 -9.95
C VAL A 21 3.71 5.05 -8.79
N ALA A 22 4.28 4.63 -7.66
CA ALA A 22 3.51 4.32 -6.45
C ALA A 22 2.71 5.53 -5.99
N GLY A 23 3.34 6.71 -5.88
CA GLY A 23 2.69 7.97 -5.53
C GLY A 23 1.55 8.34 -6.49
N LEU A 24 1.78 8.20 -7.79
CA LEU A 24 0.78 8.45 -8.83
C LEU A 24 -0.45 7.55 -8.69
N LEU A 25 -0.25 6.30 -8.26
CA LEU A 25 -1.32 5.31 -8.10
C LEU A 25 -2.10 5.44 -6.78
N ILE A 26 -1.58 6.16 -5.78
CA ILE A 26 -2.28 6.34 -4.49
C ILE A 26 -3.59 7.11 -4.69
N ALA A 27 -3.57 8.21 -5.45
CA ALA A 27 -4.77 9.02 -5.70
C ALA A 27 -5.92 8.21 -6.35
N PRO A 28 -5.73 7.54 -7.51
CA PRO A 28 -6.80 6.75 -8.11
C PRO A 28 -7.23 5.57 -7.24
N ALA A 29 -6.33 4.97 -6.45
CA ALA A 29 -6.70 3.91 -5.50
C ALA A 29 -7.65 4.43 -4.41
N LEU A 30 -7.34 5.58 -3.79
CA LEU A 30 -8.20 6.21 -2.79
C LEU A 30 -9.55 6.64 -3.38
N THR A 31 -9.56 7.18 -4.60
CA THR A 31 -10.81 7.52 -5.30
C THR A 31 -11.65 6.27 -5.55
N ALA A 32 -11.05 5.17 -6.02
CA ALA A 32 -11.75 3.92 -6.24
C ALA A 32 -12.35 3.36 -4.93
N LEU A 33 -11.59 3.37 -3.83
CA LEU A 33 -12.08 2.93 -2.52
C LEU A 33 -13.31 3.75 -2.07
N SER A 34 -13.23 5.08 -2.17
CA SER A 34 -14.35 5.96 -1.82
C SER A 34 -15.59 5.70 -2.68
N LEU A 35 -15.42 5.47 -3.99
CA LEU A 35 -16.52 5.10 -4.89
C LEU A 35 -17.12 3.74 -4.55
N LEU A 36 -16.30 2.75 -4.15
CA LEU A 36 -16.83 1.47 -3.69
C LEU A 36 -17.67 1.64 -2.43
N VAL A 37 -17.23 2.45 -1.47
CA VAL A 37 -18.00 2.72 -0.26
C VAL A 37 -19.34 3.37 -0.60
N THR A 38 -19.39 4.36 -1.49
CA THR A 38 -20.67 4.97 -1.88
C THR A 38 -21.60 4.04 -2.66
N GLN A 39 -21.05 3.08 -3.42
CA GLN A 39 -21.85 2.10 -4.17
C GLN A 39 -22.43 1.00 -3.28
N TYR A 40 -21.72 0.59 -2.22
CA TYR A 40 -22.12 -0.55 -1.39
C TYR A 40 -22.70 -0.19 -0.03
N ALA A 41 -22.40 1.01 0.50
CA ALA A 41 -22.98 1.44 1.77
C ALA A 41 -24.44 1.89 1.57
N PRO A 42 -25.39 1.43 2.39
CA PRO A 42 -26.73 2.01 2.41
C PRO A 42 -26.66 3.48 2.78
N THR A 43 -27.48 4.33 2.14
CA THR A 43 -27.43 5.80 2.31
C THR A 43 -27.51 6.26 3.77
N ARG A 44 -28.22 5.50 4.62
CA ARG A 44 -28.36 5.77 6.06
C ARG A 44 -27.06 5.58 6.86
N TYR A 45 -26.12 4.76 6.40
CA TYR A 45 -24.88 4.40 7.10
C TYR A 45 -23.61 4.83 6.36
N ALA A 46 -23.74 5.68 5.34
CA ALA A 46 -22.61 6.11 4.52
C ALA A 46 -21.49 6.77 5.35
N THR A 47 -21.83 7.63 6.31
CA THR A 47 -20.86 8.30 7.20
C THR A 47 -20.09 7.31 8.09
N GLU A 48 -20.78 6.31 8.63
CA GLU A 48 -20.13 5.26 9.42
C GLU A 48 -19.21 4.42 8.54
N ALA A 49 -19.65 4.06 7.32
CA ALA A 49 -18.85 3.28 6.38
C ALA A 49 -17.56 4.00 5.96
N PHE A 50 -17.61 5.32 5.71
CA PHE A 50 -16.41 6.12 5.45
C PHE A 50 -15.47 6.21 6.64
N THR A 51 -16.02 6.33 7.85
CA THR A 51 -15.23 6.32 9.08
C THR A 51 -14.48 5.00 9.22
N TRP A 52 -15.20 3.87 9.10
CA TRP A 52 -14.59 2.54 9.15
C TRP A 52 -13.54 2.32 8.05
N MET A 53 -13.79 2.78 6.82
CA MET A 53 -12.80 2.74 5.74
C MET A 53 -11.51 3.47 6.14
N SER A 54 -11.62 4.70 6.64
CA SER A 54 -10.44 5.48 7.06
C SER A 54 -9.69 4.81 8.21
N THR A 55 -10.40 4.28 9.20
CA THR A 55 -9.82 3.52 10.30
C THR A 55 -9.03 2.31 9.79
N CYS A 56 -9.59 1.53 8.87
CA CYS A 56 -8.90 0.39 8.26
C CYS A 56 -7.62 0.81 7.52
N ILE A 57 -7.65 1.93 6.79
CA ILE A 57 -6.48 2.47 6.09
C ILE A 57 -5.37 2.80 7.09
N VAL A 58 -5.68 3.55 8.15
CA VAL A 58 -4.69 3.95 9.16
C VAL A 58 -4.11 2.74 9.89
N ILE A 59 -4.95 1.77 10.25
CA ILE A 59 -4.50 0.51 10.87
C ILE A 59 -3.55 -0.23 9.93
N GLY A 60 -3.91 -0.36 8.65
CA GLY A 60 -3.07 -1.02 7.65
C GLY A 60 -1.71 -0.34 7.48
N VAL A 61 -1.69 1.00 7.41
CA VAL A 61 -0.44 1.77 7.33
C VAL A 61 0.40 1.55 8.59
N GLY A 62 -0.18 1.64 9.78
CA GLY A 62 0.54 1.43 11.03
C GLY A 62 1.15 0.03 11.15
N ALA A 63 0.35 -1.01 10.84
CA ALA A 63 0.82 -2.39 10.81
C ALA A 63 1.93 -2.58 9.77
N GLY A 64 1.78 -2.01 8.58
CA GLY A 64 2.79 -2.06 7.52
C GLY A 64 4.10 -1.40 7.92
N MET A 65 4.05 -0.25 8.61
CA MET A 65 5.25 0.43 9.11
C MET A 65 5.94 -0.38 10.21
N ALA A 66 5.18 -0.97 11.13
CA ALA A 66 5.74 -1.80 12.21
C ALA A 66 6.44 -3.06 11.65
N VAL A 67 5.75 -3.80 10.78
CA VAL A 67 6.30 -5.01 10.14
C VAL A 67 7.46 -4.65 9.22
N GLY A 68 7.32 -3.60 8.41
CA GLY A 68 8.34 -3.12 7.49
C GLY A 68 9.62 -2.71 8.21
N GLY A 69 9.50 -1.91 9.29
CA GLY A 69 10.65 -1.53 10.13
C GLY A 69 11.36 -2.74 10.73
N GLN A 70 10.60 -3.69 11.28
CA GLN A 70 11.16 -4.93 11.83
C GLN A 70 11.90 -5.76 10.76
N LEU A 71 11.35 -5.85 9.54
CA LEU A 71 11.97 -6.57 8.43
C LEU A 71 13.25 -5.89 7.94
N VAL A 72 13.24 -4.55 7.86
CA VAL A 72 14.43 -3.76 7.51
C VAL A 72 15.55 -4.02 8.52
N GLU A 73 15.24 -4.02 9.81
CA GLU A 73 16.23 -4.22 10.87
C GLU A 73 16.79 -5.66 10.91
N SER A 74 15.95 -6.67 10.69
CA SER A 74 16.32 -8.09 10.87
C SER A 74 16.84 -8.78 9.61
N VAL A 75 16.31 -8.45 8.43
CA VAL A 75 16.60 -9.15 7.16
C VAL A 75 17.15 -8.20 6.09
N GLY A 76 16.94 -6.89 6.27
CA GLY A 76 17.38 -5.83 5.37
C GLY A 76 16.25 -5.26 4.49
N PRO A 77 16.51 -4.15 3.78
CA PRO A 77 15.47 -3.38 3.08
C PRO A 77 14.71 -4.15 1.99
N TRP A 78 15.38 -5.08 1.29
CA TRP A 78 14.78 -5.85 0.20
C TRP A 78 13.56 -6.67 0.67
N ALA A 79 13.61 -7.20 1.89
CA ALA A 79 12.53 -8.02 2.43
C ALA A 79 11.27 -7.20 2.66
N ALA A 80 11.41 -5.94 3.09
CA ALA A 80 10.28 -5.03 3.28
C ALA A 80 9.62 -4.65 1.95
N PHE A 81 10.40 -4.44 0.88
CA PHE A 81 9.84 -4.21 -0.45
C PHE A 81 9.16 -5.46 -1.02
N ALA A 82 9.76 -6.64 -0.83
CA ALA A 82 9.17 -7.91 -1.29
C ALA A 82 7.85 -8.23 -0.56
N SER A 83 7.78 -8.01 0.75
CA SER A 83 6.56 -8.23 1.54
C SER A 83 5.45 -7.24 1.17
N ALA A 84 5.80 -5.97 0.94
CA ALA A 84 4.85 -4.97 0.43
C ALA A 84 4.30 -5.35 -0.95
N GLY A 85 5.17 -5.82 -1.86
CA GLY A 85 4.76 -6.31 -3.18
C GLY A 85 3.83 -7.53 -3.08
N ALA A 86 4.18 -8.51 -2.24
CA ALA A 86 3.34 -9.68 -1.99
C ALA A 86 1.96 -9.30 -1.42
N ALA A 87 1.91 -8.38 -0.45
CA ALA A 87 0.66 -7.87 0.10
C ALA A 87 -0.22 -7.21 -0.98
N GLY A 88 0.38 -6.43 -1.89
CA GLY A 88 -0.32 -5.84 -3.03
C GLY A 88 -0.90 -6.90 -3.98
N ILE A 89 -0.16 -7.96 -4.28
CA ILE A 89 -0.64 -9.07 -5.12
C ILE A 89 -1.81 -9.80 -4.44
N VAL A 90 -1.69 -10.08 -3.14
CA VAL A 90 -2.78 -10.70 -2.36
C VAL A 90 -4.03 -9.82 -2.38
N ALA A 91 -3.89 -8.51 -2.18
CA ALA A 91 -5.02 -7.58 -2.25
C ALA A 91 -5.66 -7.55 -3.65
N ALA A 92 -4.86 -7.57 -4.72
CA ALA A 92 -5.34 -7.65 -6.10
C ALA A 92 -6.08 -8.97 -6.37
N PHE A 93 -5.57 -10.08 -5.85
CA PHE A 93 -6.21 -11.39 -5.98
C PHE A 93 -7.54 -11.46 -5.22
N VAL A 94 -7.56 -11.02 -3.96
CA VAL A 94 -8.78 -10.99 -3.13
C VAL A 94 -9.83 -10.08 -3.75
N SER A 95 -9.46 -8.88 -4.20
CA SER A 95 -10.39 -7.94 -4.83
C SER A 95 -10.94 -8.45 -6.17
N SER A 96 -10.11 -9.13 -6.98
CA SER A 96 -10.56 -9.75 -8.23
C SER A 96 -11.45 -10.98 -7.98
N ALA A 97 -11.17 -11.78 -6.96
CA ALA A 97 -12.04 -12.89 -6.55
C ALA A 97 -13.40 -12.40 -6.06
N LEU A 98 -13.43 -11.34 -5.24
CA LEU A 98 -14.67 -10.70 -4.78
C LEU A 98 -15.49 -10.09 -5.93
N ARG A 99 -14.82 -9.62 -6.99
CA ARG A 99 -15.49 -9.14 -8.22
C ARG A 99 -16.12 -10.26 -9.03
N ARG A 100 -15.55 -11.47 -9.02
CA ARG A 100 -16.04 -12.63 -9.79
C ARG A 100 -17.19 -13.38 -9.11
N GLY A 101 -17.33 -13.22 -7.78
CA GLY A 101 -18.43 -13.81 -7.00
C GLY A 101 -19.72 -12.99 -7.01
N LYS A 102 -19.76 -11.87 -7.73
CA LYS A 102 -20.95 -11.08 -8.03
C LYS A 102 -21.28 -11.20 -9.51
#